data_AF-A0A2N2NWK8-F1
#
_entry.id   AF-A0A2N2NWK8-F1
#
_cell.length_a   1.000
_cell.length_b   1.000
_cell.length_c   1.000
_cell.angle_alpha   90.00
_cell.angle_beta   90.00
_cell.angle_gamma   90.00
#
_symmetry.space_group_name_H-M   'P 1'
#
loop_
_entity.id
_entity.type
_entity.pdbx_description
1 polymer ?
#
loop_
_entity_poly.entity_id
_entity_poly.type
_entity_poly.pdbx_seq_one_letter_code
_entity_poly.pdbx_strand_id
1 'polypeptide(L)'
;MKKNKKNRAQKTNQITGAAILALLLIMVLVQRTNLEWLKNWWALLFLIPAIASINNTYTEIQSKKGFTFSLASNVVGIIFPIAICVILLLGLNWNIILPIIIILSGLSMLVIGFVNEEKDSGRIIRSLYPWFFSWGAAVMLVGVITMLSNLQPTPGAPVIYAWYGIALIVASLGGLVSAWIEFRKQGKPTFIVWVHLFVSLVLLIPGFLVLIA
;
A
#
# COMPACT_ATOMS: atom_id res chain seq x y z
N MET A 1 21.46 -30.48 -10.32
CA MET A 1 20.70 -29.44 -9.56
C MET A 1 19.55 -28.75 -10.31
N LYS A 2 19.50 -28.67 -11.65
CA LYS A 2 18.38 -28.02 -12.39
C LYS A 2 17.00 -28.72 -12.27
N LYS A 3 16.96 -30.06 -12.15
CA LYS A 3 15.70 -30.85 -12.03
C LYS A 3 14.86 -30.49 -10.80
N ASN A 4 15.50 -30.24 -9.64
CA ASN A 4 14.77 -29.92 -8.40
C ASN A 4 14.11 -28.53 -8.40
N LYS A 5 14.68 -27.55 -9.09
CA LYS A 5 14.05 -26.22 -9.23
C LYS A 5 12.81 -26.28 -10.13
N LYS A 6 12.86 -27.05 -11.23
CA LYS A 6 11.73 -27.22 -12.15
C LYS A 6 10.53 -27.90 -11.46
N ASN A 7 10.78 -28.93 -10.66
CA ASN A 7 9.73 -29.64 -9.92
C ASN A 7 9.05 -28.77 -8.84
N ARG A 8 9.80 -27.90 -8.14
CA ARG A 8 9.21 -26.96 -7.16
C ARG A 8 8.31 -25.91 -7.82
N ALA A 9 8.78 -25.28 -8.89
CA ALA A 9 7.99 -24.28 -9.63
C ALA A 9 6.72 -24.88 -10.24
N GLN A 10 6.81 -26.12 -10.73
CA GLN A 10 5.64 -26.84 -11.24
C GLN A 10 4.61 -27.13 -10.15
N LYS A 11 5.06 -27.55 -8.95
CA LYS A 11 4.18 -27.83 -7.81
C LYS A 11 3.46 -26.58 -7.29
N THR A 12 4.12 -25.43 -7.23
CA THR A 12 3.50 -24.15 -6.78
C THR A 12 2.43 -23.66 -7.76
N ASN A 13 2.65 -23.83 -9.07
CA ASN A 13 1.67 -23.46 -10.08
C ASN A 13 0.43 -24.36 -10.03
N GLN A 14 0.61 -25.65 -9.69
CA GLN A 14 -0.50 -26.59 -9.49
C GLN A 14 -1.33 -26.25 -8.25
N ILE A 15 -0.70 -25.88 -7.13
CA ILE A 15 -1.42 -25.47 -5.91
C ILE A 15 -2.23 -24.19 -6.16
N THR A 16 -1.64 -23.21 -6.85
CA THR A 16 -2.32 -21.95 -7.20
C THR A 16 -3.52 -22.23 -8.12
N GLY A 17 -3.34 -23.05 -9.15
CA GLY A 17 -4.44 -23.46 -10.04
C GLY A 17 -5.55 -24.23 -9.31
N ALA A 18 -5.20 -25.15 -8.41
CA ALA A 18 -6.16 -25.89 -7.60
C ALA A 18 -6.95 -24.96 -6.65
N ALA A 19 -6.29 -23.98 -6.03
CA ALA A 19 -6.94 -22.99 -5.17
C ALA A 19 -7.91 -22.09 -5.97
N ILE A 20 -7.53 -21.66 -7.17
CA ILE A 20 -8.40 -20.88 -8.05
C ILE A 20 -9.61 -21.72 -8.50
N LEU A 21 -9.40 -23.00 -8.86
CA LEU A 21 -10.50 -23.90 -9.23
C LEU A 21 -11.46 -24.14 -8.05
N ALA A 22 -10.93 -24.36 -6.86
CA ALA A 22 -11.74 -24.50 -5.64
C ALA A 22 -12.56 -23.23 -5.38
N LEU A 23 -11.95 -22.05 -5.52
CA LEU A 23 -12.64 -20.76 -5.40
C LEU A 23 -13.78 -20.63 -6.42
N LEU A 24 -13.55 -20.97 -7.69
CA LEU A 24 -14.59 -20.93 -8.73
C LEU A 24 -15.74 -21.90 -8.42
N LEU A 25 -15.43 -23.09 -7.90
CA LEU A 25 -16.44 -24.06 -7.51
C LEU A 25 -17.30 -23.53 -6.34
N ILE A 26 -16.68 -22.89 -5.34
CA ILE A 26 -17.38 -22.21 -4.25
C ILE A 26 -18.27 -21.10 -4.82
N MET A 27 -17.79 -20.29 -5.76
CA MET A 27 -18.59 -19.24 -6.39
C MET A 27 -19.83 -19.79 -7.09
N VAL A 28 -19.70 -20.88 -7.84
CA VAL A 28 -20.83 -21.53 -8.52
C VAL A 28 -21.85 -22.07 -7.50
N LEU A 29 -21.38 -22.68 -6.40
CA LEU A 29 -22.26 -23.14 -5.33
C LEU A 29 -23.03 -22.00 -4.67
N VAL A 30 -22.34 -20.91 -4.34
CA VAL A 30 -22.95 -19.70 -3.74
C VAL A 30 -23.97 -19.06 -4.68
N GLN A 31 -23.66 -18.99 -5.99
CA GLN A 31 -24.60 -18.47 -6.97
C GLN A 31 -25.88 -19.31 -7.05
N ARG A 32 -25.77 -20.64 -6.89
CA ARG A 32 -26.90 -21.56 -7.00
C ARG A 32 -27.81 -21.58 -5.76
N THR A 33 -27.28 -21.24 -4.59
CA THR A 33 -28.05 -21.26 -3.33
C THR A 33 -28.94 -20.03 -3.13
N ASN A 34 -28.87 -19.02 -4.01
CA ASN A 34 -29.68 -17.81 -3.98
C ASN A 34 -29.74 -17.14 -2.58
N LEU A 35 -28.61 -17.13 -1.88
CA LEU A 35 -28.50 -16.57 -0.54
C LEU A 35 -28.67 -15.05 -0.61
N GLU A 36 -29.79 -14.53 -0.10
CA GLU A 36 -30.13 -13.11 -0.15
C GLU A 36 -29.11 -12.19 0.53
N TRP A 37 -28.41 -12.71 1.56
CA TRP A 37 -27.36 -11.99 2.30
C TRP A 37 -26.02 -11.89 1.54
N LEU A 38 -25.84 -12.68 0.47
CA LEU A 38 -24.60 -12.77 -0.30
C LEU A 38 -24.78 -12.16 -1.70
N LYS A 39 -25.41 -10.99 -1.75
CA LYS A 39 -25.69 -10.22 -2.97
C LYS A 39 -24.44 -9.96 -3.83
N ASN A 40 -23.29 -9.82 -3.17
CA ASN A 40 -22.02 -9.48 -3.80
C ASN A 40 -21.07 -10.69 -3.90
N TRP A 41 -21.58 -11.88 -4.22
CA TRP A 41 -20.78 -13.11 -4.39
C TRP A 41 -19.63 -12.95 -5.39
N TRP A 42 -19.77 -12.08 -6.38
CA TRP A 42 -18.72 -11.76 -7.37
C TRP A 42 -17.47 -11.15 -6.72
N ALA A 43 -17.57 -10.61 -5.51
CA ALA A 43 -16.44 -10.12 -4.72
C ALA A 43 -15.38 -11.20 -4.45
N LEU A 44 -15.75 -12.48 -4.48
CA LEU A 44 -14.81 -13.59 -4.37
C LEU A 44 -13.74 -13.57 -5.47
N LEU A 45 -14.00 -12.96 -6.63
CA LEU A 45 -13.01 -12.81 -7.71
C LEU A 45 -11.76 -12.04 -7.28
N PHE A 46 -11.87 -11.13 -6.30
CA PHE A 46 -10.72 -10.40 -5.76
C PHE A 46 -9.76 -11.33 -5.00
N LEU A 47 -10.20 -12.53 -4.59
CA LEU A 47 -9.30 -13.50 -3.97
C LEU A 47 -8.33 -14.14 -4.96
N ILE A 48 -8.60 -14.11 -6.27
CA ILE A 48 -7.70 -14.68 -7.29
C ILE A 48 -6.31 -14.02 -7.26
N PRO A 49 -6.17 -12.69 -7.39
CA PRO A 49 -4.86 -12.04 -7.28
C PRO A 49 -4.25 -12.23 -5.88
N ALA A 50 -5.04 -12.25 -4.81
CA ALA A 50 -4.53 -12.51 -3.46
C ALA A 50 -3.91 -13.91 -3.33
N ILE A 51 -4.55 -14.96 -3.86
CA ILE A 51 -4.03 -16.32 -3.87
C ILE A 51 -2.70 -16.38 -4.63
N ALA A 52 -2.62 -15.71 -5.79
CA ALA A 52 -1.37 -15.62 -6.54
C ALA A 52 -0.25 -14.94 -5.73
N SER A 53 -0.56 -13.82 -5.07
CA SER A 53 0.38 -13.10 -4.20
C SER A 53 0.77 -13.89 -2.94
N ILE A 54 -0.12 -14.70 -2.35
CA ILE A 54 0.21 -15.62 -1.24
C ILE A 54 1.25 -16.64 -1.71
N ASN A 55 1.01 -17.28 -2.86
CA ASN A 55 1.96 -18.27 -3.38
C ASN A 55 3.32 -17.63 -3.69
N ASN A 56 3.34 -16.45 -4.31
CA ASN A 56 4.58 -15.72 -4.58
C ASN A 56 5.31 -15.35 -3.28
N THR A 57 4.58 -14.85 -2.27
CA THR A 57 5.11 -14.55 -0.92
C THR A 57 5.78 -15.77 -0.31
N TYR A 58 5.10 -16.92 -0.34
CA TYR A 58 5.63 -18.18 0.19
C TYR A 58 6.91 -18.64 -0.54
N THR A 59 6.98 -18.47 -1.86
CA THR A 59 8.19 -18.80 -2.63
C THR A 59 9.33 -17.83 -2.33
N GLU A 60 9.04 -16.54 -2.14
CA GLU A 60 10.04 -15.51 -1.86
C GLU A 60 10.63 -15.69 -0.45
N ILE A 61 9.78 -15.95 0.56
CA ILE A 61 10.22 -16.26 1.93
C ILE A 61 11.13 -17.49 1.95
N GLN A 62 10.78 -18.55 1.23
CA GLN A 62 11.63 -19.75 1.11
C GLN A 62 12.97 -19.50 0.42
N SER A 63 13.05 -18.46 -0.42
CA SER A 63 14.29 -18.11 -1.10
C SER A 63 15.33 -17.44 -0.19
N LYS A 64 14.96 -17.10 1.07
CA LYS A 64 15.82 -16.50 2.11
C LYS A 64 16.54 -15.20 1.68
N LYS A 65 15.96 -14.42 0.78
CA LYS A 65 16.54 -13.17 0.26
C LYS A 65 16.30 -11.93 1.14
N GLY A 66 15.78 -12.10 2.35
CA GLY A 66 15.39 -10.99 3.21
C GLY A 66 14.12 -10.27 2.72
N PHE A 67 13.95 -9.01 3.12
CA PHE A 67 12.77 -8.21 2.80
C PHE A 67 12.94 -7.50 1.44
N THR A 68 12.55 -8.17 0.36
CA THR A 68 12.70 -7.71 -1.02
C THR A 68 11.51 -6.88 -1.50
N PHE A 69 11.67 -6.15 -2.61
CA PHE A 69 10.55 -5.40 -3.21
C PHE A 69 9.43 -6.34 -3.68
N SER A 70 9.80 -7.53 -4.17
CA SER A 70 8.87 -8.60 -4.51
C SER A 70 8.05 -9.02 -3.29
N LEU A 71 8.69 -9.21 -2.13
CA LEU A 71 7.97 -9.58 -0.90
C LEU A 71 6.99 -8.47 -0.48
N ALA A 72 7.45 -7.21 -0.45
CA ALA A 72 6.60 -6.06 -0.09
C ALA A 72 5.39 -5.93 -1.03
N SER A 73 5.60 -5.98 -2.34
CA SER A 73 4.52 -5.88 -3.32
C SER A 73 3.52 -7.04 -3.25
N ASN A 74 4.00 -8.26 -2.98
CA ASN A 74 3.09 -9.39 -2.77
C ASN A 74 2.26 -9.23 -1.48
N VAL A 75 2.84 -8.74 -0.38
CA VAL A 75 2.07 -8.46 0.85
C VAL A 75 0.93 -7.47 0.58
N VAL A 76 1.21 -6.39 -0.15
CA VAL A 76 0.18 -5.42 -0.58
C VAL A 76 -0.88 -6.10 -1.47
N GLY A 77 -0.44 -6.93 -2.41
CA GLY A 77 -1.30 -7.73 -3.29
C GLY A 77 -2.15 -8.79 -2.58
N ILE A 78 -1.86 -9.12 -1.32
CA ILE A 78 -2.71 -9.96 -0.47
C ILE A 78 -3.72 -9.10 0.28
N ILE A 79 -3.23 -8.06 0.98
CA ILE A 79 -4.04 -7.25 1.89
C ILE A 79 -5.16 -6.53 1.14
N PHE A 80 -4.86 -5.87 0.02
CA PHE A 80 -5.84 -5.06 -0.70
C PHE A 80 -7.00 -5.89 -1.28
N PRO A 81 -6.76 -6.95 -2.06
CA PRO A 81 -7.86 -7.68 -2.65
C PRO A 81 -8.67 -8.45 -1.61
N ILE A 82 -8.05 -8.94 -0.53
CA ILE A 82 -8.80 -9.55 0.59
C ILE A 82 -9.69 -8.50 1.27
N ALA A 83 -9.16 -7.31 1.57
CA ALA A 83 -9.95 -6.23 2.17
C ALA A 83 -11.15 -5.89 1.27
N ILE A 84 -10.92 -5.62 -0.02
CA ILE A 84 -11.98 -5.30 -0.99
C ILE A 84 -13.01 -6.44 -1.08
N CYS A 85 -12.56 -7.70 -1.10
CA CYS A 85 -13.45 -8.87 -1.08
C CYS A 85 -14.37 -8.84 0.14
N VAL A 86 -13.81 -8.68 1.35
CA VAL A 86 -14.59 -8.66 2.60
C VAL A 86 -15.58 -7.50 2.62
N ILE A 87 -15.14 -6.31 2.22
CA ILE A 87 -15.95 -5.09 2.14
C ILE A 87 -17.18 -5.30 1.28
N LEU A 88 -16.96 -5.78 0.05
CA LEU A 88 -18.04 -5.98 -0.91
C LEU A 88 -18.95 -7.13 -0.47
N LEU A 89 -18.38 -8.25 -0.04
CA LEU A 89 -19.14 -9.44 0.34
C LEU A 89 -20.08 -9.18 1.51
N LEU A 90 -19.64 -8.40 2.50
CA LEU A 90 -20.44 -8.02 3.67
C LEU A 90 -21.31 -6.78 3.44
N GLY A 91 -21.21 -6.13 2.26
CA GLY A 91 -22.00 -4.92 1.95
C GLY A 91 -21.73 -3.76 2.90
N LEU A 92 -20.49 -3.65 3.40
CA LEU A 92 -20.11 -2.66 4.39
C LEU A 92 -20.23 -1.22 3.82
N ASN A 93 -20.46 -0.24 4.70
CA ASN A 93 -20.62 1.16 4.31
C ASN A 93 -19.29 1.79 3.83
N TRP A 94 -19.26 2.26 2.58
CA TRP A 94 -18.12 2.93 1.96
C TRP A 94 -17.60 4.14 2.74
N ASN A 95 -18.46 4.88 3.44
CA ASN A 95 -18.05 6.04 4.23
C ASN A 95 -17.11 5.64 5.38
N ILE A 96 -17.32 4.48 5.98
CA ILE A 96 -16.46 3.99 7.08
C ILE A 96 -15.19 3.34 6.52
N ILE A 97 -15.31 2.68 5.37
CA ILE A 97 -14.26 1.84 4.79
C ILE A 97 -13.22 2.62 4.01
N LEU A 98 -13.64 3.62 3.24
CA LEU A 98 -12.74 4.38 2.38
C LEU A 98 -11.56 4.99 3.19
N PRO A 99 -11.78 5.55 4.39
CA PRO A 99 -10.69 5.92 5.30
C PRO A 99 -9.73 4.76 5.63
N ILE A 100 -10.25 3.55 5.87
CA ILE A 100 -9.45 2.36 6.17
C ILE A 100 -8.58 1.98 4.95
N ILE A 101 -9.14 2.03 3.73
CA ILE A 101 -8.38 1.78 2.49
C ILE A 101 -7.26 2.81 2.32
N ILE A 102 -7.53 4.08 2.61
CA ILE A 102 -6.51 5.14 2.57
C ILE A 102 -5.39 4.84 3.58
N ILE A 103 -5.73 4.48 4.82
CA ILE A 103 -4.73 4.10 5.84
C ILE A 103 -3.89 2.91 5.37
N LEU A 104 -4.51 1.87 4.82
CA LEU A 104 -3.80 0.70 4.28
C LEU A 104 -2.89 1.06 3.10
N SER A 105 -3.28 2.06 2.29
CA SER A 105 -2.47 2.56 1.17
C SER A 105 -1.21 3.27 1.68
N GLY A 106 -1.35 4.11 2.70
CA GLY A 106 -0.21 4.75 3.35
C GLY A 106 0.70 3.73 4.06
N LEU A 107 0.12 2.73 4.73
CA LEU A 107 0.88 1.63 5.33
C LEU A 107 1.67 0.84 4.28
N SER A 108 1.10 0.63 3.10
CA SER A 108 1.79 -0.07 2.00
C SER A 108 3.01 0.68 1.51
N MET A 109 2.94 2.02 1.44
CA MET A 109 4.11 2.85 1.14
C MET A 109 5.18 2.76 2.24
N LEU A 110 4.78 2.71 3.52
CA LEU A 110 5.72 2.49 4.62
C LEU A 110 6.44 1.15 4.51
N VAL A 111 5.69 0.09 4.20
CA VAL A 111 6.24 -1.27 4.01
C VAL A 111 7.29 -1.27 2.90
N ILE A 112 7.06 -0.56 1.79
CA ILE A 112 8.06 -0.42 0.71
C ILE A 112 9.34 0.28 1.20
N GLY A 113 9.23 1.23 2.14
CA GLY A 113 10.37 1.90 2.75
C GLY A 113 11.34 0.97 3.50
N PHE A 114 10.89 -0.21 3.93
CA PHE A 114 11.72 -1.21 4.59
C PHE A 114 12.44 -2.18 3.63
N VAL A 115 12.23 -2.05 2.32
CA VAL A 115 12.85 -2.92 1.32
C VAL A 115 14.37 -2.79 1.38
N ASN A 116 15.03 -3.90 1.68
CA ASN A 116 16.47 -3.99 1.79
C ASN A 116 17.05 -4.91 0.72
N GLU A 117 16.92 -4.49 -0.55
CA GLU A 117 17.45 -5.23 -1.69
C GLU A 117 18.60 -4.46 -2.36
N GLU A 118 19.71 -5.15 -2.64
CA GLU A 118 20.92 -4.55 -3.23
C GLU A 118 20.89 -4.48 -4.77
N LYS A 119 19.94 -5.15 -5.41
CA LYS A 119 19.77 -5.11 -6.88
C LYS A 119 19.26 -3.75 -7.36
N ASP A 120 19.46 -3.44 -8.64
CA ASP A 120 19.23 -2.13 -9.26
C ASP A 120 17.96 -1.37 -8.83
N SER A 121 16.81 -2.05 -8.77
CA SER A 121 15.55 -1.43 -8.31
C SER A 121 15.56 -1.05 -6.83
N GLY A 122 16.21 -1.85 -5.98
CA GLY A 122 16.37 -1.59 -4.55
C GLY A 122 17.25 -0.38 -4.25
N ARG A 123 18.22 -0.06 -5.13
CA ARG A 123 19.05 1.14 -4.99
C ARG A 123 18.24 2.43 -5.13
N ILE A 124 17.33 2.47 -6.10
CA ILE A 124 16.41 3.62 -6.29
C ILE A 124 15.48 3.75 -5.08
N ILE A 125 14.90 2.64 -4.63
CA ILE A 125 14.00 2.64 -3.47
C ILE A 125 14.72 3.11 -2.21
N ARG A 126 15.96 2.67 -1.97
CA ARG A 126 16.78 3.15 -0.84
C ARG A 126 17.08 4.65 -0.92
N SER A 127 17.26 5.22 -2.12
CA SER A 127 17.42 6.67 -2.26
C SER A 127 16.15 7.44 -1.90
N LEU A 128 14.99 6.83 -2.14
CA LEU A 128 13.67 7.41 -1.93
C LEU A 128 13.03 6.97 -0.61
N TYR A 129 13.73 6.24 0.27
CA TYR A 129 13.15 5.73 1.51
C TYR A 129 12.50 6.85 2.35
N PRO A 130 13.10 8.04 2.54
CA PRO A 130 12.47 9.09 3.35
C PRO A 130 11.18 9.60 2.73
N TRP A 131 11.10 9.63 1.39
CA TRP A 131 9.88 9.97 0.66
C TRP A 131 8.78 8.95 0.90
N PHE A 132 9.07 7.65 0.78
CA PHE A 132 8.06 6.61 1.03
C PHE A 132 7.53 6.66 2.46
N PHE A 133 8.39 6.91 3.45
CA PHE A 133 7.94 7.05 4.84
C PHE A 133 7.05 8.27 5.05
N SER A 134 7.50 9.42 4.55
CA SER A 134 6.82 10.70 4.69
C SER A 134 5.47 10.71 3.95
N TRP A 135 5.42 10.20 2.72
CA TRP A 135 4.17 10.06 1.95
C TRP A 135 3.24 9.01 2.57
N GLY A 136 3.78 7.87 2.99
CA GLY A 136 3.00 6.85 3.68
C GLY A 136 2.32 7.41 4.93
N ALA A 137 3.07 8.17 5.75
CA ALA A 137 2.55 8.84 6.93
C ALA A 137 1.50 9.91 6.58
N ALA A 138 1.75 10.73 5.55
CA ALA A 138 0.79 11.75 5.10
C ALA A 138 -0.53 11.11 4.64
N VAL A 139 -0.47 10.05 3.83
CA VAL A 139 -1.65 9.30 3.37
C VAL A 139 -2.39 8.66 4.54
N MET A 140 -1.67 8.03 5.48
CA MET A 140 -2.29 7.50 6.70
C MET A 140 -3.01 8.59 7.50
N LEU A 141 -2.39 9.76 7.64
CA LEU A 141 -2.98 10.91 8.32
C LEU A 141 -4.27 11.37 7.63
N VAL A 142 -4.29 11.47 6.30
CA VAL A 142 -5.52 11.75 5.53
C VAL A 142 -6.62 10.74 5.86
N GLY A 143 -6.27 9.45 5.86
CA GLY A 143 -7.23 8.39 6.19
C GLY A 143 -7.74 8.49 7.62
N VAL A 144 -6.88 8.75 8.60
CA VAL A 144 -7.27 8.94 10.01
C VAL A 144 -8.18 10.15 10.17
N ILE A 145 -7.85 11.29 9.57
CA ILE A 145 -8.69 12.50 9.66
C ILE A 145 -10.06 12.26 9.02
N THR A 146 -10.11 11.62 7.85
CA THR A 146 -11.37 11.27 7.17
C THR A 146 -12.19 10.28 8.01
N MET A 147 -11.54 9.35 8.69
CA MET A 147 -12.22 8.42 9.60
C MET A 147 -12.83 9.18 10.78
N LEU A 148 -12.05 10.06 11.41
CA LEU A 148 -12.51 10.88 12.54
C LEU A 148 -13.63 11.84 12.14
N SER A 149 -13.58 12.42 10.94
CA SER A 149 -14.65 13.29 10.42
C SER A 149 -15.97 12.54 10.27
N ASN A 150 -15.92 11.27 9.87
CA ASN A 150 -17.11 10.44 9.68
C ASN A 150 -17.70 9.93 11.00
N LEU A 151 -16.97 10.03 12.11
CA LEU A 151 -17.43 9.67 13.46
C LEU A 151 -18.03 10.86 14.23
N GLN A 152 -17.96 12.08 13.70
CA GLN A 152 -18.52 13.25 14.37
C GLN A 152 -20.06 13.18 14.42
N PRO A 153 -20.70 13.67 15.50
CA PRO A 153 -22.17 13.69 15.64
C PRO A 153 -22.88 14.47 14.53
N THR A 154 -22.17 15.41 13.90
CA THR A 154 -22.59 16.18 12.74
C THR A 154 -21.67 15.86 11.54
N PRO A 155 -21.97 14.78 10.80
CA PRO A 155 -21.20 14.42 9.60
C PRO A 155 -21.18 15.60 8.62
N GLY A 156 -19.99 16.04 8.21
CA GLY A 156 -19.84 17.20 7.32
C GLY A 156 -19.82 18.56 8.01
N ALA A 157 -19.78 18.61 9.36
CA ALA A 157 -19.26 19.80 10.02
C ALA A 157 -17.88 20.13 9.44
N PRO A 158 -17.51 21.42 9.32
CA PRO A 158 -16.24 21.82 8.72
C PRO A 158 -15.09 21.26 9.58
N VAL A 159 -14.67 20.04 9.26
CA VAL A 159 -13.41 19.49 9.74
C VAL A 159 -12.36 20.34 9.06
N ILE A 160 -11.96 21.37 9.82
CA ILE A 160 -10.88 22.34 9.61
C ILE A 160 -10.37 22.25 8.19
N TYR A 161 -10.79 23.16 7.32
CA TYR A 161 -10.35 23.27 5.92
C TYR A 161 -8.81 23.18 5.77
N ALA A 162 -8.05 23.33 6.85
CA ALA A 162 -6.61 23.22 6.88
C ALA A 162 -6.00 21.80 7.06
N TRP A 163 -6.79 20.73 7.21
CA TRP A 163 -6.26 19.39 7.52
C TRP A 163 -5.32 18.84 6.45
N TYR A 164 -5.57 19.14 5.17
CA TYR A 164 -4.69 18.73 4.07
C TYR A 164 -3.37 19.48 4.11
N GLY A 165 -3.32 20.65 4.74
CA GLY A 165 -2.08 21.39 4.98
C GLY A 165 -1.10 20.60 5.85
N ILE A 166 -1.59 19.95 6.90
CA ILE A 166 -0.79 19.06 7.76
C ILE A 166 -0.25 17.88 6.94
N ALA A 167 -1.07 17.25 6.11
CA ALA A 167 -0.64 16.14 5.27
C ALA A 167 0.46 16.56 4.28
N LEU A 168 0.34 17.75 3.66
CA LEU A 168 1.34 18.30 2.76
C LEU A 168 2.68 18.59 3.47
N ILE A 169 2.63 19.15 4.69
CA ILE A 169 3.82 19.38 5.51
C ILE A 169 4.47 18.04 5.87
N VAL A 170 3.69 17.05 6.30
CA VAL A 170 4.23 15.72 6.60
C VAL A 170 4.87 15.10 5.37
N ALA A 171 4.27 15.26 4.18
CA ALA A 171 4.81 14.78 2.90
C ALA A 171 6.08 15.52 2.44
N SER A 172 6.23 16.81 2.79
CA SER A 172 7.42 17.60 2.42
C SER A 172 8.64 17.24 3.25
N LEU A 173 8.45 16.75 4.49
CA LEU A 173 9.55 16.33 5.37
C LEU A 173 10.43 15.24 4.74
N GLY A 174 9.86 14.34 3.95
CA GLY A 174 10.63 13.31 3.23
C GLY A 174 11.67 13.91 2.29
N GLY A 175 11.29 14.97 1.57
CA GLY A 175 12.23 15.70 0.71
C GLY A 175 13.33 16.43 1.47
N LEU A 176 13.01 17.06 2.60
CA LEU A 176 14.02 17.72 3.45
C LEU A 176 15.02 16.70 4.01
N VAL A 177 14.53 15.57 4.52
CA VAL A 177 15.37 14.50 5.07
C VAL A 177 16.22 13.86 3.96
N SER A 178 15.64 13.59 2.78
CA SER A 178 16.39 13.09 1.61
C SER A 178 17.49 14.07 1.18
N ALA A 179 17.18 15.36 1.05
CA ALA A 179 18.15 16.39 0.70
C ALA A 179 19.30 16.45 1.72
N TRP A 180 18.97 16.43 3.01
CA TRP A 180 19.94 16.44 4.10
C TRP A 180 20.87 15.21 4.07
N ILE A 181 20.32 14.01 3.92
CA ILE A 181 21.08 12.76 3.84
C ILE A 181 22.04 12.80 2.64
N GLU A 182 21.56 13.24 1.48
CA GLU A 182 22.37 13.28 0.26
C GLU A 182 23.48 14.33 0.34
N PHE A 183 23.18 15.50 0.90
CA PHE A 183 24.17 16.53 1.18
C PHE A 183 25.26 16.03 2.13
N ARG A 184 24.88 15.32 3.20
CA ARG A 184 25.83 14.72 4.16
C ARG A 184 26.73 13.65 3.53
N LYS A 185 26.22 12.90 2.55
CA LYS A 185 27.00 11.88 1.83
C LYS A 185 28.02 12.48 0.87
N GLN A 186 27.64 13.52 0.13
CA GLN A 186 28.49 14.08 -0.93
C GLN A 186 29.36 15.24 -0.46
N GLY A 187 29.05 15.86 0.69
CA GLY A 187 29.77 17.03 1.23
C GLY A 187 29.57 18.32 0.43
N LYS A 188 28.77 18.29 -0.65
CA LYS A 188 28.43 19.43 -1.51
C LYS A 188 27.00 19.31 -2.04
N PRO A 189 26.33 20.43 -2.36
CA PRO A 189 24.98 20.40 -2.89
C PRO A 189 25.00 19.93 -4.35
N THR A 190 24.55 18.71 -4.59
CA THR A 190 24.40 18.17 -5.95
C THR A 190 23.06 18.51 -6.56
N PHE A 191 22.92 18.28 -7.87
CA PHE A 191 21.64 18.45 -8.56
C PHE A 191 20.49 17.67 -7.87
N ILE A 192 20.76 16.47 -7.36
CA ILE A 192 19.78 15.64 -6.65
C ILE A 192 19.31 16.33 -5.35
N VAL A 193 20.22 16.95 -4.60
CA VAL A 193 19.88 17.74 -3.40
C VAL A 193 18.94 18.89 -3.76
N TRP A 194 19.25 19.61 -4.83
CA TRP A 194 18.41 20.71 -5.33
C TRP A 194 17.01 20.24 -5.73
N VAL A 195 16.89 19.10 -6.42
CA VAL A 195 15.59 18.52 -6.77
C VAL A 195 14.78 18.18 -5.53
N HIS A 196 15.37 17.53 -4.52
CA HIS A 196 14.66 17.20 -3.29
C HIS A 196 14.19 18.44 -2.52
N LEU A 197 15.03 19.48 -2.43
CA LEU A 197 14.66 20.75 -1.80
C LEU A 197 13.54 21.45 -2.56
N PHE A 198 13.64 21.51 -3.89
CA PHE A 198 12.63 22.15 -4.72
C PHE A 198 11.26 21.47 -4.56
N VAL A 199 11.20 20.14 -4.71
CA VAL A 199 9.93 19.40 -4.56
C VAL A 199 9.38 19.53 -3.15
N SER A 200 10.24 19.48 -2.12
CA SER A 200 9.81 19.70 -0.74
C SER A 200 9.20 21.08 -0.53
N LEU A 201 9.82 22.14 -1.07
CA LEU A 201 9.34 23.51 -0.95
C LEU A 201 8.01 23.72 -1.70
N VAL A 202 7.85 23.11 -2.88
CA VAL A 202 6.59 23.12 -3.65
C VAL A 202 5.44 22.49 -2.86
N LEU A 203 5.69 21.47 -2.04
CA LEU A 203 4.67 20.87 -1.16
C LEU A 203 4.47 21.66 0.14
N LEU A 204 5.56 22.17 0.72
CA LEU A 204 5.56 22.86 2.01
C LEU A 204 4.82 24.20 1.95
N ILE A 205 5.00 25.00 0.88
CA ILE A 205 4.41 26.34 0.78
C ILE A 205 2.87 26.27 0.79
N PRO A 206 2.20 25.48 -0.08
CA PRO A 206 0.75 25.35 -0.01
C PRO A 206 0.31 24.78 1.34
N GLY A 207 1.03 23.79 1.89
CA GLY A 207 0.70 23.20 3.18
C GLY A 207 0.72 24.22 4.32
N PHE A 208 1.68 25.14 4.31
CA PHE A 208 1.83 26.21 5.28
C PHE A 208 0.80 27.33 5.10
N LEU A 209 0.58 27.78 3.86
CA LEU A 209 -0.42 28.83 3.55
C LEU A 209 -1.81 28.42 4.03
N VAL A 210 -2.16 27.15 3.86
CA VAL A 210 -3.45 26.58 4.26
C VAL A 210 -3.65 26.57 5.77
N LEU A 211 -2.57 26.50 6.56
CA LEU A 211 -2.66 26.55 8.03
C LEU A 211 -2.82 27.98 8.58
N ILE A 212 -2.48 28.99 7.79
CA ILE A 212 -2.47 30.40 8.22
C ILE A 212 -3.66 31.18 7.64
N ALA A 213 -4.20 30.75 6.49
CA ALA A 213 -5.41 31.28 5.89
C ALA A 213 -6.67 30.89 6.66
#